data_AF-A0A1G6E3J3-F1
#
_entry.id   AF-A0A1G6E3J3-F1
#
_cell.length_a   1.000
_cell.length_b   1.000
_cell.length_c   1.000
_cell.angle_alpha   90.00
_cell.angle_beta   90.00
_cell.angle_gamma   90.00
#
_symmetry.space_group_name_H-M   'P 1'
#
loop_
_entity.id
_entity.type
_entity.pdbx_description
1 polymer ?
#
loop_
_entity_poly.entity_id
_entity_poly.type
_entity_poly.pdbx_seq_one_letter_code
_entity_poly.pdbx_strand_id
1 'polypeptide(L)'
;MEYLKAYLSAVGGRLFLLPSVISGIVGLLGILKGLGVGFLPEITAPWLILLAFSIVAAWSIAGLLNKVVTLQRQVASSLKIDFEDREPWVSQIENSNIPTPADPHNKGPSRWYRVRIFNLRPDKSAKNCRVRLAKIEYSQDGTDFAESAASLPQKLRWSNSQDFYESIDVAALEPRFVDVISVDPTHNRLFLKTPPDEAWLVDNGLTDRVGIYRLTIVAVADEGVGATCTLRVKWSGHWDETKVELEE
;
A
#
# COMPACT_ATOMS: atom_id res chain seq x y z
N MET A 1 20.93 -8.09 -4.02
CA MET A 1 21.34 -9.29 -4.79
C MET A 1 20.39 -9.59 -5.96
N GLU A 2 19.08 -9.32 -5.84
CA GLU A 2 18.09 -9.56 -6.92
C GLU A 2 18.30 -8.70 -8.18
N TYR A 3 18.71 -7.45 -8.03
CA TYR A 3 19.03 -6.57 -9.17
C TYR A 3 20.14 -7.13 -10.08
N LEU A 4 21.15 -7.80 -9.50
CA LEU A 4 22.25 -8.42 -10.25
C LEU A 4 21.77 -9.67 -11.01
N LYS A 5 20.91 -10.51 -10.40
CA LYS A 5 20.29 -11.66 -11.08
C LYS A 5 19.36 -11.21 -12.22
N ALA A 6 18.59 -10.14 -12.01
CA ALA A 6 17.73 -9.56 -13.03
C ALA A 6 18.54 -8.96 -14.19
N TYR A 7 19.69 -8.34 -13.90
CA TYR A 7 20.63 -7.85 -14.92
C TYR A 7 21.24 -9.00 -15.71
N LEU A 8 21.77 -10.04 -15.03
CA LEU A 8 22.38 -11.20 -15.68
C LEU A 8 21.37 -12.00 -16.53
N SER A 9 20.13 -12.13 -16.10
CA SER A 9 19.04 -12.75 -16.90
C SER A 9 18.73 -11.93 -18.16
N ALA A 10 18.68 -10.60 -18.05
CA ALA A 10 18.39 -9.72 -19.18
C ALA A 10 19.56 -9.65 -20.17
N VAL A 11 20.79 -9.70 -19.68
CA VAL A 11 22.02 -9.62 -20.48
C VAL A 11 22.39 -10.98 -21.08
N GLY A 12 22.20 -12.07 -20.32
CA GLY A 12 22.57 -13.43 -20.74
C GLY A 12 21.82 -13.93 -21.97
N GLY A 13 20.54 -13.60 -22.12
CA GLY A 13 19.79 -13.91 -23.35
C GLY A 13 20.16 -13.03 -24.54
N ARG A 14 20.76 -11.85 -24.32
CA ARG A 14 21.01 -10.83 -25.36
C ARG A 14 22.42 -10.86 -25.93
N LEU A 15 23.41 -11.35 -25.16
CA LEU A 15 24.75 -11.68 -25.68
C LEU A 15 24.68 -12.72 -26.81
N PHE A 16 23.64 -13.56 -26.83
CA PHE A 16 23.40 -14.54 -27.89
C PHE A 16 22.95 -13.92 -29.23
N LEU A 17 22.34 -12.72 -29.21
CA LEU A 17 21.83 -12.05 -30.42
C LEU A 17 22.89 -11.18 -31.11
N LEU A 18 23.97 -10.86 -30.40
CA LEU A 18 25.03 -9.96 -30.87
C LEU A 18 25.77 -10.51 -32.11
N PRO A 19 26.15 -11.81 -32.16
CA PRO A 19 26.70 -12.42 -33.37
C PRO A 19 25.72 -12.39 -34.55
N SER A 20 24.42 -12.58 -34.30
CA SER A 20 23.38 -12.58 -35.33
C SER A 20 23.15 -11.19 -35.93
N VAL A 21 23.14 -10.14 -35.10
CA VAL A 21 23.00 -8.74 -35.57
C VAL A 21 24.24 -8.31 -36.36
N ILE A 22 25.45 -8.64 -35.89
CA ILE A 22 26.68 -8.36 -36.63
C ILE A 22 26.66 -9.10 -37.98
N SER A 23 26.29 -10.39 -37.98
CA SER A 23 26.17 -11.17 -39.22
C SER A 23 25.15 -10.57 -40.20
N GLY A 24 23.99 -10.10 -39.70
CA GLY A 24 22.98 -9.42 -40.50
C GLY A 24 23.47 -8.10 -41.11
N ILE A 25 24.19 -7.27 -40.35
CA ILE A 25 24.77 -6.01 -40.84
C ILE A 25 25.86 -6.28 -41.90
N VAL A 26 26.73 -7.26 -41.65
CA VAL A 26 27.77 -7.67 -42.61
C VAL A 26 27.15 -8.20 -43.90
N GLY A 27 26.11 -9.04 -43.80
CA GLY A 27 25.37 -9.55 -44.95
C GLY A 27 24.70 -8.45 -45.76
N LEU A 28 24.03 -7.50 -45.09
CA LEU A 28 23.33 -6.39 -45.74
C LEU A 28 24.32 -5.43 -46.44
N LEU A 29 25.47 -5.15 -45.83
CA LEU A 29 26.55 -4.38 -46.46
C LEU A 29 27.15 -5.10 -47.67
N GLY A 30 27.27 -6.43 -47.63
CA GLY A 30 27.70 -7.25 -48.78
C GLY A 30 26.73 -7.13 -49.95
N ILE A 31 25.41 -7.21 -49.68
CA ILE A 31 24.37 -7.06 -50.69
C ILE A 31 24.37 -5.65 -51.29
N LEU A 32 24.47 -4.61 -50.46
CA LEU A 32 24.51 -3.21 -50.92
C LEU A 32 25.73 -2.90 -51.79
N LYS A 33 26.90 -3.50 -51.46
CA LYS A 33 28.09 -3.42 -52.32
C LYS A 33 27.87 -4.14 -53.66
N GLY A 34 27.23 -5.30 -53.66
CA GLY A 34 26.89 -6.06 -54.88
C GLY A 34 25.91 -5.32 -55.80
N LEU A 35 25.06 -4.46 -55.26
CA LEU A 35 24.09 -3.64 -56.02
C LEU A 35 24.68 -2.37 -56.63
N GLY A 36 25.98 -2.10 -56.48
CA GLY A 36 26.66 -1.01 -57.19
C GLY A 36 26.23 0.40 -56.75
N VAL A 37 25.72 0.56 -55.53
CA VAL A 37 25.33 1.87 -54.97
C VAL A 37 26.60 2.68 -54.64
N GLY A 38 27.15 3.36 -55.66
CA GLY A 38 28.49 3.99 -55.66
C GLY A 38 28.67 5.28 -54.86
N PHE A 39 27.92 5.49 -53.77
CA PHE A 39 27.97 6.74 -52.99
C PHE A 39 28.35 6.55 -51.51
N LEU A 40 28.76 5.35 -51.09
CA LEU A 40 29.19 5.15 -49.70
C LEU A 40 30.67 5.53 -49.54
N PRO A 41 31.00 6.54 -48.70
CA PRO A 41 32.39 6.81 -48.34
C PRO A 41 33.04 5.55 -47.77
N GLU A 42 34.36 5.40 -47.90
CA GLU A 42 35.10 4.24 -47.38
C GLU A 42 34.97 4.16 -45.85
N ILE A 43 33.91 3.51 -45.38
CA ILE A 43 33.74 3.18 -43.97
C ILE A 43 34.74 2.08 -43.66
N THR A 44 35.85 2.44 -43.02
CA THR A 44 36.86 1.49 -42.59
C THR A 44 36.30 0.59 -41.47
N ALA A 45 36.80 -0.65 -41.36
CA ALA A 45 36.35 -1.62 -40.37
C ALA A 45 36.26 -1.09 -38.92
N PRO A 46 37.15 -0.21 -38.42
CA PRO A 46 37.03 0.38 -37.09
C PRO A 46 35.74 1.18 -36.88
N TRP A 47 35.25 1.89 -37.89
CA TRP A 47 34.01 2.66 -37.81
C TRP A 47 32.78 1.75 -37.70
N LEU A 48 32.77 0.61 -38.41
CA LEU A 48 31.71 -0.38 -38.29
C LEU A 48 31.67 -1.00 -36.90
N ILE A 49 32.83 -1.29 -36.31
CA ILE A 49 32.94 -1.82 -34.96
C ILE A 49 32.38 -0.80 -33.94
N LEU A 50 32.80 0.46 -34.02
CA LEU A 50 32.31 1.51 -33.12
C LEU A 50 30.80 1.72 -33.25
N LEU A 51 30.26 1.68 -34.47
CA LEU A 51 28.83 1.81 -34.71
C LEU A 51 28.05 0.62 -34.12
N ALA A 52 28.55 -0.61 -34.31
CA ALA A 52 27.96 -1.81 -33.72
C ALA A 52 27.95 -1.74 -32.17
N PHE A 53 29.07 -1.34 -31.55
CA PHE A 53 29.14 -1.14 -30.10
C PHE A 53 28.17 -0.08 -29.60
N SER A 54 28.05 1.04 -30.33
CA SER A 54 27.14 2.13 -29.98
C SER A 54 25.68 1.68 -30.02
N ILE A 55 25.29 0.90 -31.04
CA ILE A 55 23.94 0.34 -31.16
C ILE A 55 23.65 -0.62 -29.99
N VAL A 56 24.58 -1.54 -29.70
CA VAL A 56 24.44 -2.50 -28.58
C VAL A 56 24.32 -1.78 -27.25
N ALA A 57 25.15 -0.75 -27.02
CA ALA A 57 25.11 0.05 -25.80
C ALA A 57 23.77 0.79 -25.65
N ALA A 58 23.31 1.48 -26.70
CA ALA A 58 22.03 2.18 -26.70
C ALA A 58 20.85 1.23 -26.43
N TRP A 59 20.83 0.06 -27.06
CA TRP A 59 19.81 -0.97 -26.82
C TRP A 59 19.84 -1.54 -25.40
N SER A 60 21.04 -1.73 -24.86
CA SER A 60 21.22 -2.23 -23.49
C SER A 60 20.71 -1.21 -22.47
N ILE A 61 21.03 0.07 -22.67
CA ILE A 61 20.56 1.18 -21.83
C ILE A 61 19.03 1.29 -21.91
N ALA A 62 18.45 1.29 -23.11
CA ALA A 62 17.00 1.35 -23.29
C ALA A 62 16.28 0.16 -22.64
N GLY A 63 16.85 -1.04 -22.77
CA GLY A 63 16.34 -2.24 -22.10
C GLY A 63 16.41 -2.18 -20.58
N LEU A 64 17.51 -1.63 -20.04
CA LEU A 64 17.66 -1.39 -18.60
C LEU A 64 16.62 -0.38 -18.10
N LEU A 65 16.47 0.76 -18.79
CA LEU A 65 15.49 1.79 -18.46
C LEU A 65 14.08 1.24 -18.44
N ASN A 66 13.67 0.47 -19.46
CA ASN A 66 12.34 -0.14 -19.49
C ASN A 66 12.13 -1.13 -18.33
N LYS A 67 13.17 -1.91 -17.98
CA LYS A 67 13.12 -2.83 -16.84
C LYS A 67 13.05 -2.09 -15.51
N VAL A 68 13.80 -0.99 -15.36
CA VAL A 68 13.74 -0.13 -14.17
C VAL A 68 12.37 0.53 -14.04
N VAL A 69 11.78 1.05 -15.12
CA VAL A 69 10.43 1.63 -15.11
C VAL A 69 9.38 0.58 -14.76
N THR A 70 9.51 -0.63 -15.30
CA THR A 70 8.61 -1.75 -14.99
C THR A 70 8.73 -2.16 -13.51
N LEU A 71 9.96 -2.26 -13.00
CA LEU A 71 10.23 -2.55 -11.59
C LEU A 71 9.74 -1.42 -10.69
N GLN A 72 9.95 -0.15 -11.04
CA GLN A 72 9.42 0.99 -10.28
C GLN A 72 7.89 1.00 -10.27
N ARG A 73 7.22 0.64 -11.37
CA ARG A 73 5.76 0.46 -11.39
C ARG A 73 5.30 -0.72 -10.52
N GLN A 74 6.12 -1.75 -10.36
CA GLN A 74 5.84 -2.87 -9.45
C GLN A 74 6.14 -2.52 -7.98
N VAL A 75 7.11 -1.65 -7.72
CA VAL A 75 7.58 -1.27 -6.38
C VAL A 75 6.81 -0.09 -5.81
N ALA A 76 6.25 0.79 -6.63
CA ALA A 76 5.33 1.83 -6.16
C ALA A 76 4.19 1.16 -5.39
N SER A 77 4.06 1.47 -4.09
CA SER A 77 3.08 0.89 -3.18
C SER A 77 1.71 0.95 -3.84
N SER A 78 1.22 -0.21 -4.26
CA SER A 78 -0.05 -0.28 -4.99
C SER A 78 -1.26 -0.20 -4.08
N LEU A 79 -1.06 -0.38 -2.78
CA LEU A 79 -2.06 0.00 -1.78
C LEU A 79 -1.80 1.43 -1.32
N LYS A 80 -2.88 2.14 -1.02
CA LYS A 80 -2.88 3.44 -0.34
C LYS A 80 -3.89 3.38 0.80
N ILE A 81 -3.53 3.95 1.94
CA ILE A 81 -4.45 4.15 3.06
C ILE A 81 -4.69 5.65 3.19
N ASP A 82 -5.96 6.06 3.10
CA ASP A 82 -6.38 7.43 3.35
C ASP A 82 -7.33 7.47 4.53
N PHE A 83 -7.24 8.50 5.36
CA PHE A 83 -8.26 8.75 6.38
C PHE A 83 -9.55 9.25 5.71
N GLU A 84 -10.71 8.87 6.26
CA GLU A 84 -12.00 9.36 5.77
C GLU A 84 -12.38 10.64 6.53
N ASP A 85 -12.11 11.80 5.93
CA ASP A 85 -12.36 13.13 6.54
C ASP A 85 -13.83 13.53 6.59
N ARG A 86 -14.74 12.72 6.02
CA ARG A 86 -16.18 12.98 6.16
C ARG A 86 -16.54 12.82 7.64
N GLU A 87 -17.35 13.73 8.17
CA GLU A 87 -17.80 13.74 9.57
C GLU A 87 -18.03 12.30 10.09
N PRO A 88 -17.58 11.98 11.32
CA PRO A 88 -17.56 10.61 11.81
C PRO A 88 -18.92 9.98 11.59
N TRP A 89 -18.94 8.83 10.91
CA TRP A 89 -20.19 8.15 10.58
C TRP A 89 -20.96 7.93 11.87
N VAL A 90 -22.07 8.64 12.02
CA VAL A 90 -23.04 8.38 13.08
C VAL A 90 -23.86 7.19 12.61
N SER A 91 -23.37 5.98 12.86
CA SER A 91 -24.26 4.83 12.75
C SER A 91 -25.20 4.91 13.95
N GLN A 92 -26.44 5.36 13.75
CA GLN A 92 -27.51 4.76 14.54
C GLN A 92 -27.42 3.26 14.24
N ILE A 93 -27.42 2.42 15.26
CA ILE A 93 -27.40 0.97 15.06
C ILE A 93 -28.77 0.60 14.50
N GLU A 94 -28.97 0.83 13.21
CA GLU A 94 -30.21 0.59 12.47
C GLU A 94 -30.18 -0.87 11.99
N ASN A 95 -30.08 -1.80 12.94
CA ASN A 95 -30.22 -3.24 12.70
C ASN A 95 -30.54 -3.99 14.00
N SER A 96 -31.63 -3.58 14.65
CA SER A 96 -32.43 -4.51 15.43
C SER A 96 -33.84 -4.53 14.86
N ASN A 97 -34.08 -5.38 13.86
CA ASN A 97 -35.44 -5.85 13.50
C ASN A 97 -36.07 -6.73 14.60
N ILE A 98 -35.62 -6.58 15.85
CA ILE A 98 -36.23 -7.15 17.03
C ILE A 98 -37.06 -6.01 17.63
N PRO A 99 -38.39 -6.10 17.65
CA PRO A 99 -39.20 -5.14 18.36
C PRO A 99 -38.98 -5.36 19.86
N THR A 100 -38.07 -4.59 20.46
CA THR A 100 -37.85 -4.63 21.91
C THR A 100 -38.71 -3.56 22.59
N PRO A 101 -39.54 -3.94 23.59
CA PRO A 101 -40.31 -2.98 24.36
C PRO A 101 -39.34 -2.16 25.24
N ALA A 102 -39.31 -0.83 25.04
CA ALA A 102 -38.72 0.15 25.96
C ALA A 102 -37.46 -0.32 26.73
N ASP A 103 -36.40 -0.69 26.02
CA ASP A 103 -35.15 -1.21 26.61
C ASP A 103 -34.20 -0.04 26.97
N PRO A 104 -33.71 0.10 28.22
CA PRO A 104 -32.69 1.07 28.62
C PRO A 104 -31.33 0.91 27.89
N HIS A 105 -31.18 -0.11 27.05
CA HIS A 105 -30.04 -0.30 26.14
C HIS A 105 -30.20 0.38 24.77
N ASN A 106 -30.98 1.46 24.68
CA ASN A 106 -31.04 2.32 23.49
C ASN A 106 -29.64 2.93 23.23
N LYS A 107 -28.79 2.20 22.50
CA LYS A 107 -27.40 2.57 22.22
C LYS A 107 -27.40 3.88 21.45
N GLY A 108 -27.01 4.95 22.12
CA GLY A 108 -26.89 6.27 21.53
C GLY A 108 -25.97 6.27 20.29
N PRO A 109 -26.08 7.30 19.43
CA PRO A 109 -25.29 7.42 18.21
C PRO A 109 -23.79 7.32 18.51
N SER A 110 -23.14 6.22 18.13
CA SER A 110 -21.67 6.10 18.27
C SER A 110 -20.99 6.77 17.09
N ARG A 111 -19.89 7.49 17.35
CA ARG A 111 -19.04 8.07 16.29
C ARG A 111 -18.01 7.03 15.86
N TRP A 112 -17.96 6.71 14.56
CA TRP A 112 -17.00 5.77 14.01
C TRP A 112 -15.98 6.49 13.14
N TYR A 113 -14.71 6.13 13.30
CA TYR A 113 -13.62 6.62 12.47
C TYR A 113 -13.00 5.46 11.70
N ARG A 114 -12.88 5.67 10.39
CA ARG A 114 -12.52 4.65 9.42
C ARG A 114 -11.35 5.10 8.58
N VAL A 115 -10.63 4.12 8.04
CA VAL A 115 -9.65 4.35 6.99
C VAL A 115 -10.10 3.68 5.70
N ARG A 116 -9.78 4.33 4.58
CA ARG A 116 -10.04 3.87 3.22
C ARG A 116 -8.78 3.20 2.69
N ILE A 117 -8.91 1.96 2.27
CA ILE A 117 -7.88 1.20 1.58
C ILE A 117 -8.19 1.24 0.09
N PHE A 118 -7.25 1.77 -0.69
CA PHE A 118 -7.33 1.81 -2.14
C PHE A 118 -6.27 0.90 -2.74
N ASN A 119 -6.62 0.25 -3.83
CA ASN A 119 -5.65 -0.36 -4.72
C ASN A 119 -5.51 0.51 -5.98
N LEU A 120 -4.36 1.15 -6.11
CA LEU A 120 -4.02 2.07 -7.20
C LEU A 120 -3.65 1.34 -8.50
N ARG A 121 -3.58 0.00 -8.51
CA ARG A 121 -3.36 -0.76 -9.74
C ARG A 121 -4.64 -0.78 -10.57
N PRO A 122 -4.61 -0.28 -11.81
CA PRO A 122 -5.81 -0.18 -12.64
C PRO A 122 -6.28 -1.54 -13.18
N ASP A 123 -5.39 -2.53 -13.29
CA ASP A 123 -5.61 -3.78 -14.01
C ASP A 123 -5.66 -5.02 -13.12
N LYS A 124 -5.35 -4.90 -11.82
CA LYS A 124 -5.21 -6.05 -10.91
C LYS A 124 -5.79 -5.75 -9.54
N SER A 125 -6.53 -6.70 -8.98
CA SER A 125 -6.95 -6.68 -7.58
C SER A 125 -5.79 -7.04 -6.64
N ALA A 126 -5.70 -6.40 -5.47
CA ALA A 126 -4.82 -6.83 -4.39
C ALA A 126 -5.47 -7.98 -3.64
N LYS A 127 -4.88 -9.18 -3.74
CA LYS A 127 -5.43 -10.42 -3.19
C LYS A 127 -5.15 -10.58 -1.71
N ASN A 128 -6.12 -11.14 -0.98
CA ASN A 128 -6.02 -11.47 0.45
C ASN A 128 -5.50 -10.30 1.29
N CYS A 129 -6.00 -9.09 1.04
CA CYS A 129 -5.60 -7.92 1.80
C CYS A 129 -6.03 -8.09 3.26
N ARG A 130 -5.12 -7.79 4.18
CA ARG A 130 -5.33 -7.80 5.63
C ARG A 130 -4.88 -6.46 6.18
N VAL A 131 -5.62 -5.96 7.17
CA VAL A 131 -5.31 -4.69 7.82
C VAL A 131 -5.10 -4.93 9.31
N ARG A 132 -4.06 -4.30 9.85
CA ARG A 132 -3.65 -4.46 11.24
C ARG A 132 -3.26 -3.13 11.85
N LEU A 133 -3.52 -2.99 13.14
CA LEU A 133 -2.97 -1.95 13.99
C LEU A 133 -1.58 -2.43 14.44
N ALA A 134 -0.54 -1.87 13.83
CA ALA A 134 0.83 -2.30 14.05
C ALA A 134 1.47 -1.69 15.29
N LYS A 135 1.08 -0.46 15.65
CA LYS A 135 1.63 0.26 16.79
C LYS A 135 0.58 1.17 17.41
N ILE A 136 0.63 1.30 18.75
CA ILE A 136 -0.10 2.32 19.49
C ILE A 136 0.90 3.07 20.37
N GLU A 137 0.99 4.39 20.17
CA GLU A 137 1.77 5.27 21.03
C GLU A 137 0.84 6.25 21.74
N TYR A 138 1.23 6.66 22.94
CA TYR A 138 0.47 7.59 23.76
C TYR A 138 1.36 8.73 24.23
N SER A 139 0.80 9.93 24.22
CA SER A 139 1.39 11.14 24.79
C SER A 139 0.31 11.95 25.50
N GLN A 140 0.60 12.49 26.68
CA GLN A 140 -0.38 13.28 27.43
C GLN A 140 -0.54 14.70 26.84
N ASP A 141 0.57 15.30 26.41
CA ASP A 141 0.66 16.66 25.91
C ASP A 141 0.97 16.73 24.40
N GLY A 142 1.33 15.60 23.79
CA GLY A 142 1.68 15.47 22.38
C GLY A 142 3.14 15.72 22.07
N THR A 143 4.02 15.82 23.08
CA THR A 143 5.47 16.04 22.88
C THR A 143 6.24 14.72 22.86
N ASP A 144 6.10 13.93 23.92
CA ASP A 144 6.80 12.65 24.08
C ASP A 144 5.82 11.49 23.92
N PHE A 145 6.03 10.68 22.88
CA PHE A 145 5.21 9.51 22.59
C PHE A 145 5.90 8.26 23.15
N ALA A 146 5.24 7.61 24.10
CA ALA A 146 5.65 6.31 24.61
C ALA A 146 4.87 5.21 23.91
N GLU A 147 5.57 4.16 23.49
CA GLU A 147 4.92 2.95 22.96
C GLU A 147 4.10 2.29 24.07
N SER A 148 2.83 2.02 23.80
CA SER A 148 1.97 1.30 24.72
C SER A 148 2.44 -0.14 24.88
N ALA A 149 2.25 -0.73 26.07
CA ALA A 149 2.56 -2.14 26.34
C ALA A 149 1.83 -3.13 25.40
N ALA A 150 0.83 -2.66 24.65
CA ALA A 150 0.16 -3.37 23.55
C ALA A 150 1.00 -3.40 22.26
N SER A 151 2.23 -3.89 22.33
CA SER A 151 3.20 -3.88 21.21
C SER A 151 3.00 -4.98 20.16
N LEU A 152 2.02 -5.87 20.36
CA LEU A 152 1.71 -6.89 19.36
C LEU A 152 0.77 -6.32 18.30
N PRO A 153 1.08 -6.51 16.99
CA PRO A 153 0.19 -6.08 15.92
C PRO A 153 -1.20 -6.74 16.06
N GLN A 154 -2.23 -5.92 16.21
CA GLN A 154 -3.62 -6.37 16.35
C GLN A 154 -4.33 -6.36 15.01
N LYS A 155 -5.23 -7.31 14.77
CA LYS A 155 -6.01 -7.34 13.53
C LYS A 155 -7.12 -6.28 13.57
N LEU A 156 -7.42 -5.68 12.43
CA LEU A 156 -8.54 -4.75 12.28
C LEU A 156 -9.62 -5.36 11.38
N ARG A 157 -10.86 -4.97 11.65
CA ARG A 157 -12.03 -5.48 10.93
C ARG A 157 -12.40 -4.60 9.75
N TRP A 158 -12.72 -5.22 8.62
CA TRP A 158 -13.35 -4.52 7.51
C TRP A 158 -14.73 -4.00 7.90
N SER A 159 -15.08 -2.79 7.47
CA SER A 159 -16.41 -2.23 7.71
C SER A 159 -17.46 -3.14 7.04
N ASN A 160 -18.54 -3.44 7.76
CA ASN A 160 -19.61 -4.38 7.39
C ASN A 160 -19.26 -5.88 7.41
N SER A 161 -18.03 -6.25 7.78
CA SER A 161 -17.71 -7.65 8.08
C SER A 161 -18.08 -7.99 9.53
N GLN A 162 -18.51 -9.23 9.76
CA GLN A 162 -18.66 -9.79 11.10
C GLN A 162 -17.36 -10.43 11.62
N ASP A 163 -16.44 -10.78 10.71
CA ASP A 163 -15.23 -11.52 11.04
C ASP A 163 -14.00 -10.58 11.06
N PHE A 164 -13.30 -10.55 12.20
CA PHE A 164 -12.06 -9.78 12.35
C PHE A 164 -10.87 -10.42 11.63
N TYR A 165 -10.99 -11.69 11.26
CA TYR A 165 -9.93 -12.47 10.62
C TYR A 165 -10.04 -12.49 9.10
N GLU A 166 -11.10 -11.90 8.54
CA GLU A 166 -11.37 -11.92 7.11
C GLU A 166 -10.31 -11.14 6.32
N SER A 167 -9.70 -11.81 5.35
CA SER A 167 -8.95 -11.15 4.29
C SER A 167 -9.87 -10.88 3.11
N ILE A 168 -9.79 -9.67 2.54
CA ILE A 168 -10.64 -9.26 1.42
C ILE A 168 -9.77 -8.93 0.21
N ASP A 169 -10.28 -9.26 -0.98
CA ASP A 169 -9.68 -8.78 -2.22
C ASP A 169 -10.06 -7.31 -2.47
N VAL A 170 -9.05 -6.45 -2.60
CA VAL A 170 -9.28 -5.02 -2.91
C VAL A 170 -9.19 -4.85 -4.43
N ALA A 171 -10.34 -4.66 -5.06
CA ALA A 171 -10.42 -4.43 -6.49
C ALA A 171 -9.72 -3.12 -6.91
N ALA A 172 -9.36 -3.04 -8.18
CA ALA A 172 -8.73 -1.84 -8.75
C ALA A 172 -9.61 -0.61 -8.54
N LEU A 173 -9.05 0.44 -7.94
CA LEU A 173 -9.68 1.75 -7.74
C LEU A 173 -10.98 1.74 -6.90
N GLU A 174 -11.34 0.61 -6.29
CA GLU A 174 -12.50 0.50 -5.41
C GLU A 174 -12.07 0.69 -3.94
N PRO A 175 -12.61 1.68 -3.22
CA PRO A 175 -12.32 1.86 -1.81
C PRO A 175 -12.93 0.73 -0.98
N ARG A 176 -12.13 0.18 -0.05
CA ARG A 176 -12.61 -0.64 1.05
C ARG A 176 -12.39 0.09 2.36
N PHE A 177 -13.29 -0.10 3.32
CA PHE A 177 -13.25 0.62 4.60
C PHE A 177 -12.88 -0.33 5.72
N VAL A 178 -12.12 0.17 6.68
CA VAL A 178 -11.74 -0.53 7.91
C VAL A 178 -12.15 0.33 9.08
N ASP A 179 -12.90 -0.25 10.01
CA ASP A 179 -13.27 0.42 11.26
C ASP A 179 -12.04 0.39 12.19
N VAL A 180 -11.59 1.54 12.67
CA VAL A 180 -10.39 1.63 13.52
C VAL A 180 -10.78 1.89 14.97
N ILE A 181 -11.54 2.97 15.18
CA ILE A 181 -12.03 3.38 16.50
C ILE A 181 -13.51 3.75 16.45
N SER A 182 -14.19 3.54 17.57
CA SER A 182 -15.48 4.16 17.82
C SER A 182 -15.50 4.85 19.16
N VAL A 183 -16.32 5.89 19.29
CA VAL A 183 -16.53 6.58 20.55
C VAL A 183 -18.00 6.47 20.95
N ASP A 184 -18.24 6.01 22.17
CA ASP A 184 -19.58 5.84 22.74
C ASP A 184 -19.98 7.10 23.52
N PRO A 185 -21.07 7.78 23.11
CA PRO A 185 -21.55 8.98 23.80
C PRO A 185 -22.12 8.68 25.21
N THR A 186 -22.60 7.46 25.45
CA THR A 186 -23.25 7.10 26.72
C THR A 186 -22.24 7.01 27.85
N HIS A 187 -21.10 6.38 27.56
CA HIS A 187 -20.06 6.11 28.56
C HIS A 187 -18.87 7.05 28.45
N ASN A 188 -18.81 7.91 27.42
CA ASN A 188 -17.64 8.72 27.09
C ASN A 188 -16.37 7.86 27.01
N ARG A 189 -16.42 6.81 26.19
CA ARG A 189 -15.31 5.86 26.04
C ARG A 189 -14.90 5.71 24.60
N LEU A 190 -13.58 5.65 24.40
CA LEU A 190 -12.97 5.29 23.13
C LEU A 190 -12.82 3.77 23.07
N PHE A 191 -13.15 3.18 21.92
CA PHE A 191 -13.02 1.74 21.68
C PHE A 191 -12.20 1.50 20.43
N LEU A 192 -11.18 0.67 20.53
CA LEU A 192 -10.46 0.13 19.38
C LEU A 192 -11.27 -1.03 18.79
N LYS A 193 -11.34 -1.13 17.46
CA LYS A 193 -12.10 -2.16 16.75
C LYS A 193 -11.22 -3.35 16.41
N THR A 194 -10.80 -4.04 17.46
CA THR A 194 -9.94 -5.22 17.41
C THR A 194 -10.69 -6.46 17.95
N PRO A 195 -10.21 -7.69 17.65
CA PRO A 195 -10.84 -8.91 18.12
C PRO A 195 -11.07 -8.93 19.64
N PRO A 196 -12.19 -9.48 20.15
CA PRO A 196 -12.48 -9.53 21.58
C PRO A 196 -11.43 -10.30 22.40
N ASP A 197 -10.81 -11.33 21.82
CA ASP A 197 -9.75 -12.13 22.41
C ASP A 197 -8.40 -11.38 22.50
N GLU A 198 -8.24 -10.28 21.76
CA GLU A 198 -7.11 -9.35 21.84
C GLU A 198 -7.48 -8.07 22.64
N ALA A 199 -8.73 -7.94 23.09
CA ALA A 199 -9.25 -6.74 23.77
C ALA A 199 -8.70 -6.53 25.19
N TRP A 200 -8.09 -7.56 25.80
CA TRP A 200 -7.43 -7.44 27.11
C TRP A 200 -6.28 -6.41 27.11
N LEU A 201 -5.73 -6.09 25.93
CA LEU A 201 -4.74 -5.01 25.76
C LEU A 201 -5.36 -3.61 25.83
N VAL A 202 -6.65 -3.49 25.47
CA VAL A 202 -7.46 -2.27 25.58
C VAL A 202 -7.93 -2.08 27.03
N ASP A 203 -8.22 -3.18 27.73
CA ASP A 203 -8.60 -3.22 29.16
C ASP A 203 -7.50 -2.74 30.13
N ASN A 204 -6.27 -2.47 29.66
CA ASN A 204 -5.23 -1.83 30.48
C ASN A 204 -5.45 -0.31 30.69
N GLY A 205 -6.66 0.18 30.43
CA GLY A 205 -7.04 1.59 30.57
C GLY A 205 -6.38 2.49 29.53
N LEU A 206 -5.88 1.92 28.42
CA LEU A 206 -5.24 2.73 27.37
C LEU A 206 -6.24 3.72 26.79
N THR A 207 -7.49 3.31 26.60
CA THR A 207 -8.57 4.14 26.04
C THR A 207 -9.32 4.98 27.08
N ASP A 208 -9.00 4.83 28.36
CA ASP A 208 -9.58 5.61 29.46
C ASP A 208 -8.75 6.87 29.80
N ARG A 209 -7.55 7.00 29.23
CA ARG A 209 -6.63 8.12 29.52
C ARG A 209 -6.87 9.30 28.58
N VAL A 210 -7.02 10.50 29.12
CA VAL A 210 -7.07 11.72 28.31
C VAL A 210 -5.68 12.00 27.72
N GLY A 211 -5.61 12.26 26.41
CA GLY A 211 -4.34 12.55 25.75
C GLY A 211 -4.40 12.43 24.23
N ILE A 212 -3.24 12.18 23.62
CA ILE A 212 -3.04 12.04 22.19
C ILE A 212 -2.47 10.65 21.91
N TYR A 213 -3.11 9.92 21.00
CA TYR A 213 -2.66 8.62 20.53
C TYR A 213 -2.16 8.70 19.10
N ARG A 214 -1.14 7.91 18.80
CA ARG A 214 -0.74 7.58 17.42
C ARG A 214 -1.05 6.13 17.15
N LEU A 215 -1.89 5.91 16.15
CA LEU A 215 -2.31 4.58 15.71
C LEU A 215 -1.68 4.30 14.36
N THR A 216 -0.65 3.45 14.31
CA THR A 216 -0.03 3.06 13.04
C THR A 216 -0.77 1.87 12.46
N ILE A 217 -1.38 2.07 11.31
CA ILE A 217 -2.18 1.06 10.60
C ILE A 217 -1.39 0.58 9.40
N VAL A 218 -1.35 -0.73 9.19
CA VAL A 218 -0.65 -1.37 8.07
C VAL A 218 -1.62 -2.27 7.33
N ALA A 219 -1.75 -2.06 6.02
CA ALA A 219 -2.43 -2.96 5.10
C ALA A 219 -1.39 -3.78 4.33
N VAL A 220 -1.61 -5.09 4.20
CA VAL A 220 -0.72 -6.01 3.49
C VAL A 220 -1.55 -6.96 2.63
N ALA A 221 -1.13 -7.17 1.38
CA ALA A 221 -1.67 -8.17 0.46
C ALA A 221 -0.60 -9.21 0.09
N ASP A 222 -1.01 -10.35 -0.47
CA ASP A 222 -0.13 -11.51 -0.72
C ASP A 222 1.11 -11.22 -1.59
N GLU A 223 1.00 -10.28 -2.53
CA GLU A 223 2.08 -9.94 -3.46
C GLU A 223 3.16 -9.02 -2.83
N GLY A 224 3.22 -8.94 -1.50
CA GLY A 224 4.14 -8.06 -0.77
C GLY A 224 3.80 -6.58 -0.91
N VAL A 225 2.64 -6.26 -1.48
CA VAL A 225 2.13 -4.91 -1.56
C VAL A 225 1.62 -4.51 -0.19
N GLY A 226 2.17 -3.44 0.36
CA GLY A 226 1.74 -2.87 1.62
C GLY A 226 1.52 -1.38 1.54
N ALA A 227 0.76 -0.87 2.50
CA ALA A 227 0.59 0.53 2.76
C ALA A 227 0.53 0.75 4.26
N THR A 228 1.03 1.90 4.71
CA THR A 228 1.05 2.29 6.12
C THR A 228 0.52 3.70 6.23
N CYS A 229 -0.28 3.96 7.27
CA CYS A 229 -0.61 5.32 7.69
C CYS A 229 -0.56 5.41 9.21
N THR A 230 -0.43 6.62 9.73
CA THR A 230 -0.56 6.89 11.16
C THR A 230 -1.72 7.85 11.38
N LEU A 231 -2.64 7.48 12.27
CA LEU A 231 -3.71 8.36 12.72
C LEU A 231 -3.33 8.98 14.04
N ARG A 232 -3.49 10.30 14.14
CA ARG A 232 -3.37 11.03 15.40
C ARG A 232 -4.77 11.24 15.97
N VAL A 233 -5.00 10.68 17.15
CA VAL A 233 -6.28 10.72 17.85
C VAL A 233 -6.12 11.59 19.09
N LYS A 234 -6.79 12.74 19.13
CA LYS A 234 -6.88 13.58 20.32
C LYS A 234 -8.16 13.24 21.08
N TRP A 235 -7.99 12.71 22.28
CA TRP A 235 -9.08 12.25 23.15
C TRP A 235 -9.10 13.07 24.43
N SER A 236 -10.18 13.84 24.64
CA SER A 236 -10.35 14.69 25.83
C SER A 236 -11.10 14.01 26.98
N GLY A 237 -11.53 12.76 26.79
CA GLY A 237 -12.47 12.10 27.70
C GLY A 237 -13.94 12.43 27.41
N HIS A 238 -14.23 13.22 26.38
CA HIS A 238 -15.58 13.56 25.95
C HIS A 238 -15.80 13.18 24.48
N TRP A 239 -16.91 12.51 24.19
CA TRP A 239 -17.18 11.93 22.87
C TRP A 239 -17.28 12.97 21.74
N ASP A 240 -17.80 14.15 22.07
CA ASP A 240 -18.08 15.23 21.15
C ASP A 240 -16.84 16.04 20.76
N GLU A 241 -15.81 16.03 21.60
CA GLU A 241 -14.54 16.72 21.43
C GLU A 241 -13.43 15.86 20.81
N THR A 242 -13.72 14.58 20.51
CA THR A 242 -12.73 13.69 19.88
C THR A 242 -12.35 14.22 18.51
N LYS A 243 -11.04 14.33 18.25
CA LYS A 243 -10.51 14.68 16.92
C LYS A 243 -9.58 13.59 16.44
N VAL A 244 -9.70 13.27 15.16
CA VAL A 244 -8.86 12.26 14.48
C VAL A 244 -8.38 12.88 13.20
N GLU A 245 -7.08 12.82 12.97
CA GLU A 245 -6.43 13.36 11.78
C GLU A 245 -5.38 12.38 11.26
N LEU A 246 -5.10 12.45 9.96
CA LEU A 246 -3.99 11.74 9.36
C LEU A 246 -2.69 12.47 9.73
N GLU A 247 -1.68 11.72 10.18
CA GLU A 247 -0.34 12.25 10.42
C GLU A 247 0.51 12.03 9.15
N GLU A 248 0.90 13.13 8.51
CA GLU A 248 1.72 13.15 7.29
C GLU A 248 3.21 12.86 7.54
#